data_AF-S3UW65-F1
#
_entry.id   AF-S3UW65-F1
#
_cell.length_a   1.000
_cell.length_b   1.000
_cell.length_c   1.000
_cell.angle_alpha   90.00
_cell.angle_beta   90.00
_cell.angle_gamma   90.00
#
_symmetry.space_group_name_H-M   'P 1'
#
loop_
_entity.id
_entity.type
_entity.pdbx_description
1 polymer ?
#
loop_
_entity_poly.entity_id
_entity_poly.type
_entity_poly.pdbx_seq_one_letter_code
_entity_poly.pdbx_strand_id
1 'polypeptide(L)'
;MPWLLAGLLASGPLPGIRFKAMAGSSLIECGKDISGHALFRTTGTKSVSEGIGPTYHIAEIMPISLKDLRLYVSNLTLIEADGSETKPVFTADGKWQNSSVALLDFENLSGDCTGTSDTNSLVKITIPNKLYKGIRFEVGVPEEFNHQNPALANSPLNVSGLAWGWAMGYRFLIAEFVSHDPTANGNTAVFHLGSGGCSMSAPYACARPNRAVIDLQPAGGYNPSTQSVKLDLKALVNGWDIRSGSISCHSESAMTCASPFTNLGIDFSTGNLSGIQSVFSISNE
;
A
#
# COMPACT_ATOMS: atom_id res chain seq x y z
N MET A 1 -12.32 46.21 7.94
CA MET A 1 -12.37 44.88 8.59
C MET A 1 -13.80 44.34 8.47
N PRO A 2 -14.11 43.43 7.54
CA PRO A 2 -15.28 42.59 7.68
C PRO A 2 -14.85 41.23 8.25
N TRP A 3 -15.46 40.87 9.36
CA TRP A 3 -15.37 39.55 9.95
C TRP A 3 -16.05 38.54 9.02
N LEU A 4 -15.30 37.57 8.50
CA LEU A 4 -15.90 36.34 7.98
C LEU A 4 -16.33 35.49 9.17
N LEU A 5 -17.64 35.40 9.40
CA LEU A 5 -18.23 34.27 10.11
C LEU A 5 -17.99 33.02 9.24
N ALA A 6 -17.00 32.21 9.61
CA ALA A 6 -16.93 30.83 9.16
C ALA A 6 -18.04 30.06 9.87
N GLY A 7 -19.08 29.67 9.13
CA GLY A 7 -20.11 28.77 9.62
C GLY A 7 -19.47 27.45 10.02
N LEU A 8 -19.57 27.08 11.30
CA LEU A 8 -19.43 25.69 11.74
C LEU A 8 -20.59 24.91 11.11
N LEU A 9 -20.37 24.35 9.93
CA LEU A 9 -21.09 23.15 9.54
C LEU A 9 -20.61 22.06 10.49
N ALA A 10 -21.48 21.64 11.40
CA ALA A 10 -21.26 20.47 12.24
C ALA A 10 -21.20 19.23 11.31
N SER A 11 -20.01 18.94 10.80
CA SER A 11 -19.70 17.64 10.23
C SER A 11 -19.77 16.63 11.38
N GLY A 12 -20.59 15.58 11.20
CA GLY A 12 -20.56 14.44 12.12
C GLY A 12 -19.12 13.90 12.22
N PRO A 13 -18.80 13.13 13.29
CA PRO A 13 -17.48 12.55 13.44
C PRO A 13 -17.09 11.80 12.18
N LEU A 14 -15.90 12.08 11.67
CA LEU A 14 -15.39 11.41 10.48
C LEU A 14 -15.34 9.90 10.73
N PRO A 15 -15.75 9.07 9.76
CA PRO A 15 -15.83 7.63 9.97
C PRO A 15 -14.44 6.97 10.05
N GLY A 16 -13.37 7.70 9.72
CA GLY A 16 -11.99 7.20 9.73
C GLY A 16 -11.07 7.89 8.74
N ILE A 17 -9.93 7.27 8.45
CA ILE A 17 -8.95 7.69 7.45
C ILE A 17 -9.23 6.96 6.13
N ARG A 18 -9.48 7.74 5.06
CA ARG A 18 -9.75 7.19 3.72
C ARG A 18 -8.46 6.89 2.98
N PHE A 19 -8.45 5.77 2.27
CA PHE A 19 -7.37 5.36 1.38
C PHE A 19 -7.89 5.22 -0.05
N LYS A 20 -7.05 5.55 -1.05
CA LYS A 20 -7.37 5.37 -2.48
C LYS A 20 -6.24 4.63 -3.18
N ALA A 21 -6.58 3.57 -3.92
CA ALA A 21 -5.64 2.88 -4.80
C ALA A 21 -5.62 3.58 -6.17
N MET A 22 -4.45 4.06 -6.59
CA MET A 22 -4.28 4.89 -7.77
C MET A 22 -3.13 4.40 -8.64
N ALA A 23 -3.19 4.70 -9.93
CA ALA A 23 -2.07 4.61 -10.86
C ALA A 23 -1.74 6.02 -11.36
N GLY A 24 -0.81 6.71 -10.71
CA GLY A 24 -0.63 8.15 -10.95
C GLY A 24 -1.88 8.93 -10.55
N SER A 25 -2.59 9.50 -11.52
CA SER A 25 -3.85 10.25 -11.27
C SER A 25 -5.13 9.44 -11.48
N SER A 26 -5.03 8.21 -11.99
CA SER A 26 -6.18 7.36 -12.30
C SER A 26 -6.55 6.49 -11.11
N LEU A 27 -7.83 6.42 -10.76
CA LEU A 27 -8.34 5.44 -9.79
C LEU A 27 -8.21 4.03 -10.38
N ILE A 28 -7.77 3.08 -9.56
CA ILE A 28 -7.69 1.67 -9.96
C ILE A 28 -8.95 0.96 -9.51
N GLU A 29 -9.52 0.18 -10.42
CA GLU A 29 -10.69 -0.63 -10.18
C GLU A 29 -10.54 -1.96 -10.92
N CYS A 30 -11.05 -3.03 -10.32
CA CYS A 30 -11.13 -4.33 -10.97
C CYS A 30 -11.94 -4.30 -12.27
N GLY A 31 -11.53 -5.13 -13.24
CA GLY A 31 -12.16 -5.20 -14.56
C GLY A 31 -11.92 -3.98 -15.46
N LYS A 32 -11.08 -3.03 -15.03
CA LYS A 32 -10.63 -1.91 -15.86
C LYS A 32 -9.14 -2.02 -16.11
N ASP A 33 -8.75 -1.77 -17.35
CA ASP A 33 -7.34 -1.55 -17.67
C ASP A 33 -6.89 -0.23 -17.05
N ILE A 34 -5.76 -0.30 -16.36
CA ILE A 34 -5.05 0.85 -15.85
C ILE A 34 -4.48 1.59 -17.06
N SER A 35 -5.21 2.60 -17.53
CA SER A 35 -4.88 3.40 -18.72
C SER A 35 -4.40 4.82 -18.36
N GLY A 36 -3.56 5.40 -19.23
CA GLY A 36 -3.00 6.75 -19.03
C GLY A 36 -1.49 6.80 -18.80
N HIS A 37 -0.73 5.88 -19.39
CA HIS A 37 0.72 6.07 -19.52
C HIS A 37 0.98 7.05 -20.66
N ALA A 38 1.70 8.14 -20.38
CA ALA A 38 2.15 9.02 -21.43
C ALA A 38 3.02 8.19 -22.37
N LEU A 39 2.72 8.23 -23.67
CA LEU A 39 3.67 7.82 -24.71
C LEU A 39 4.98 8.56 -24.41
N PHE A 40 6.02 7.86 -23.97
CA PHE A 40 7.36 8.39 -24.14
C PHE A 40 7.58 8.44 -25.65
N ARG A 41 7.39 9.63 -26.23
CA ARG A 41 7.61 9.86 -27.66
C ARG A 41 9.04 9.44 -27.97
N THR A 42 9.21 8.37 -28.74
CA THR A 42 10.45 8.00 -29.40
C THR A 42 10.76 8.96 -30.55
N THR A 43 10.75 10.27 -30.28
CA THR A 43 11.23 11.32 -31.17
C THR A 43 12.16 12.23 -30.38
N GLY A 44 13.24 11.65 -29.89
CA GLY A 44 14.35 12.36 -29.27
C GLY A 44 15.61 11.58 -29.58
N THR A 45 16.41 12.10 -30.50
CA THR A 45 17.76 11.63 -30.79
C THR A 45 18.52 11.38 -29.49
N LYS A 46 19.13 10.19 -29.40
CA LYS A 46 20.09 9.75 -28.37
C LYS A 46 20.81 10.91 -27.67
N SER A 47 20.49 11.14 -26.41
CA SER A 47 21.48 11.57 -25.42
C SER A 47 21.71 10.38 -24.49
N VAL A 48 22.69 9.57 -24.88
CA VAL A 48 23.31 8.60 -23.96
C VAL A 48 24.10 9.45 -22.97
N SER A 49 23.56 9.70 -21.78
CA SER A 49 24.42 9.94 -20.62
C SER A 49 24.93 8.57 -20.19
N GLU A 50 26.23 8.39 -20.26
CA GLU A 50 26.94 7.17 -19.89
C GLU A 50 26.51 6.70 -18.48
N GLY A 51 25.99 5.47 -18.38
CA GLY A 51 25.96 4.72 -17.11
C GLY A 51 24.64 4.11 -16.64
N ILE A 52 23.48 4.48 -17.19
CA ILE A 52 22.20 3.85 -16.81
C ILE A 52 21.43 3.51 -18.09
N GLY A 53 21.39 2.23 -18.43
CA GLY A 53 20.51 1.74 -19.51
C GLY A 53 19.06 2.09 -19.19
N PRO A 54 18.18 2.29 -20.19
CA PRO A 54 16.81 2.65 -19.91
C PRO A 54 16.09 1.45 -19.26
N THR A 55 15.97 1.49 -17.93
CA THR A 55 15.03 0.63 -17.19
C THR A 55 13.65 1.19 -17.45
N TYR A 56 12.96 0.56 -18.40
CA TYR A 56 11.56 0.83 -18.72
C TYR A 56 10.66 0.09 -17.72
N HIS A 57 9.49 0.66 -17.40
CA HIS A 57 8.71 0.31 -16.20
C HIS A 57 7.37 -0.39 -16.53
N ILE A 58 6.77 -1.09 -15.57
CA ILE A 58 5.36 -1.55 -15.63
C ILE A 58 4.45 -0.36 -15.91
N ALA A 59 4.85 0.83 -15.45
CA ALA A 59 4.27 2.13 -15.79
C ALA A 59 4.41 2.52 -17.28
N GLU A 60 4.80 1.63 -18.18
CA GLU A 60 4.82 1.85 -19.64
C GLU A 60 4.10 0.73 -20.41
N ILE A 61 3.67 -0.33 -19.74
CA ILE A 61 2.98 -1.47 -20.36
C ILE A 61 1.49 -1.20 -20.36
N MET A 62 0.86 -1.38 -21.51
CA MET A 62 -0.54 -1.05 -21.74
C MET A 62 -1.17 -2.05 -22.70
N PRO A 63 -2.35 -2.62 -22.38
CA PRO A 63 -3.08 -2.52 -21.11
C PRO A 63 -2.59 -3.47 -20.00
N ILE A 64 -2.75 -3.07 -18.73
CA ILE A 64 -2.57 -3.92 -17.53
C ILE A 64 -3.79 -3.74 -16.62
N SER A 65 -4.30 -4.81 -16.01
CA SER A 65 -5.40 -4.78 -15.03
C SER A 65 -4.96 -5.25 -13.65
N LEU A 66 -5.75 -4.89 -12.63
CA LEU A 66 -5.56 -5.33 -11.25
C LEU A 66 -6.06 -6.77 -11.06
N LYS A 67 -5.30 -7.57 -10.33
CA LYS A 67 -5.67 -8.94 -9.93
C LYS A 67 -5.90 -9.11 -8.43
N ASP A 68 -5.10 -8.47 -7.58
CA ASP A 68 -5.31 -8.47 -6.13
C ASP A 68 -4.61 -7.24 -5.54
N LEU A 69 -5.30 -6.49 -4.68
CA LEU A 69 -4.71 -5.39 -3.93
C LEU A 69 -5.28 -5.31 -2.53
N ARG A 70 -4.48 -5.80 -1.58
CA ARG A 70 -4.84 -5.83 -0.15
C ARG A 70 -3.63 -5.48 0.69
N LEU A 71 -3.83 -4.72 1.75
CA LEU A 71 -2.76 -4.38 2.69
C LEU A 71 -3.25 -4.20 4.11
N TYR A 72 -2.38 -4.56 5.06
CA TYR A 72 -2.58 -4.25 6.47
C TYR A 72 -2.00 -2.88 6.80
N VAL A 73 -2.74 -2.12 7.61
CA VAL A 73 -2.32 -0.87 8.22
C VAL A 73 -2.31 -1.05 9.74
N SER A 74 -1.22 -0.66 10.39
CA SER A 74 -1.05 -0.68 11.84
C SER A 74 -0.32 0.57 12.33
N ASN A 75 -0.20 0.71 13.67
CA ASN A 75 0.60 1.77 14.32
C ASN A 75 0.29 3.20 13.84
N LEU A 76 -0.99 3.47 13.54
CA LEU A 76 -1.45 4.79 13.09
C LEU A 76 -1.21 5.86 14.15
N THR A 77 -0.67 6.99 13.71
CA THR A 77 -0.40 8.18 14.51
C THR A 77 -0.83 9.40 13.70
N LEU A 78 -1.66 10.26 14.29
CA LEU A 78 -1.97 11.58 13.76
C LEU A 78 -1.00 12.60 14.35
N ILE A 79 -0.35 13.37 13.50
CA ILE A 79 0.64 14.38 13.90
C ILE A 79 -0.07 15.73 13.95
N GLU A 80 -0.21 16.30 15.13
CA GLU A 80 -0.92 17.54 15.39
C GLU A 80 -0.13 18.76 14.89
N ALA A 81 -0.82 19.89 14.70
CA ALA A 81 -0.21 21.13 14.20
C ALA A 81 0.96 21.64 15.08
N ASP A 82 0.91 21.40 16.39
CA ASP A 82 1.98 21.75 17.35
C ASP A 82 3.13 20.73 17.39
N GLY A 83 3.01 19.62 16.66
CA GLY A 83 3.98 18.53 16.64
C GLY A 83 3.76 17.44 17.69
N SER A 84 2.73 17.55 18.53
CA SER A 84 2.31 16.44 19.38
C SER A 84 1.71 15.29 18.54
N GLU A 85 1.74 14.09 19.09
CA GLU A 85 1.27 12.88 18.42
C GLU A 85 0.06 12.29 19.13
N THR A 86 -1.02 12.05 18.39
CA THR A 86 -2.19 11.29 18.86
C THR A 86 -2.18 9.91 18.22
N LYS A 87 -2.25 8.86 19.04
CA LYS A 87 -2.37 7.45 18.59
C LYS A 87 -3.83 6.98 18.73
N PRO A 88 -4.66 7.09 17.68
CA PRO A 88 -6.04 6.65 17.76
C PRO A 88 -6.13 5.13 17.88
N VAL A 89 -7.10 4.66 18.67
CA VAL A 89 -7.45 3.23 18.73
C VAL A 89 -8.36 2.89 17.54
N PHE A 90 -8.10 1.77 16.90
CA PHE A 90 -8.90 1.30 15.77
C PHE A 90 -10.25 0.79 16.28
N THR A 91 -11.33 1.17 15.61
CA THR A 91 -12.67 0.72 15.96
C THR A 91 -12.90 -0.66 15.38
N ALA A 92 -12.82 -1.71 16.21
CA ALA A 92 -13.08 -3.08 15.76
C ALA A 92 -14.48 -3.22 15.13
N ASP A 93 -14.57 -3.90 13.99
CA ASP A 93 -15.82 -4.06 13.24
C ASP A 93 -16.16 -5.52 12.91
N GLY A 94 -15.37 -6.46 13.43
CA GLY A 94 -15.57 -7.90 13.25
C GLY A 94 -15.18 -8.43 11.88
N LYS A 95 -14.71 -7.57 10.95
CA LYS A 95 -14.40 -7.98 9.57
C LYS A 95 -13.09 -7.40 9.05
N TRP A 96 -13.01 -6.08 8.96
CA TRP A 96 -11.91 -5.39 8.31
C TRP A 96 -10.85 -4.92 9.29
N GLN A 97 -11.19 -4.78 10.57
CA GLN A 97 -10.23 -4.30 11.56
C GLN A 97 -10.55 -4.78 12.97
N ASN A 98 -9.49 -4.90 13.76
CA ASN A 98 -9.56 -5.02 15.22
C ASN A 98 -8.93 -3.77 15.86
N SER A 99 -8.57 -3.82 17.14
CA SER A 99 -7.98 -2.67 17.86
C SER A 99 -6.56 -2.29 17.43
N SER A 100 -5.87 -3.16 16.68
CA SER A 100 -4.44 -3.06 16.40
C SER A 100 -4.10 -3.02 14.91
N VAL A 101 -4.93 -3.61 14.06
CA VAL A 101 -4.69 -3.71 12.61
C VAL A 101 -5.99 -3.55 11.83
N ALA A 102 -5.90 -2.89 10.68
CA ALA A 102 -6.94 -2.80 9.66
C ALA A 102 -6.46 -3.41 8.35
N LEU A 103 -7.33 -4.15 7.68
CA LEU A 103 -7.16 -4.65 6.33
C LEU A 103 -7.87 -3.71 5.38
N LEU A 104 -7.10 -3.08 4.51
CA LEU A 104 -7.62 -2.38 3.34
C LEU A 104 -7.68 -3.38 2.18
N ASP A 105 -8.80 -3.35 1.47
CA ASP A 105 -9.11 -4.24 0.36
C ASP A 105 -9.69 -3.44 -0.80
N PHE A 106 -9.02 -3.51 -1.95
CA PHE A 106 -9.38 -2.81 -3.17
C PHE A 106 -9.75 -3.77 -4.30
N GLU A 107 -9.76 -5.08 -4.06
CA GLU A 107 -10.26 -6.06 -5.01
C GLU A 107 -11.72 -6.42 -4.70
N ASN A 108 -12.50 -6.73 -5.73
CA ASN A 108 -13.95 -6.96 -5.60
C ASN A 108 -14.43 -8.20 -6.37
N LEU A 109 -13.53 -9.17 -6.62
CA LEU A 109 -13.81 -10.40 -7.37
C LEU A 109 -14.45 -10.19 -8.76
N SER A 110 -14.22 -9.04 -9.40
CA SER A 110 -14.70 -8.74 -10.76
C SER A 110 -13.57 -8.62 -11.79
N GLY A 111 -13.85 -8.88 -13.07
CA GLY A 111 -12.82 -8.90 -14.10
C GLY A 111 -11.72 -9.90 -13.76
N ASP A 112 -10.46 -9.46 -13.80
CA ASP A 112 -9.30 -10.30 -13.42
C ASP A 112 -9.05 -10.36 -11.91
N CYS A 113 -9.76 -9.56 -11.11
CA CYS A 113 -9.57 -9.57 -9.66
C CYS A 113 -10.00 -10.88 -9.04
N THR A 114 -9.18 -11.37 -8.13
CA THR A 114 -9.41 -12.59 -7.36
C THR A 114 -9.42 -12.27 -5.86
N GLY A 115 -10.40 -12.81 -5.14
CA GLY A 115 -10.51 -12.63 -3.69
C GLY A 115 -11.96 -12.54 -3.22
N THR A 116 -12.39 -11.37 -2.74
CA THR A 116 -13.65 -11.12 -2.06
C THR A 116 -14.52 -10.15 -2.85
N SER A 117 -15.85 -10.25 -2.71
CA SER A 117 -16.77 -9.32 -3.39
C SER A 117 -16.88 -7.95 -2.70
N ASP A 118 -16.49 -7.88 -1.43
CA ASP A 118 -16.60 -6.67 -0.61
C ASP A 118 -15.25 -5.99 -0.53
N THR A 119 -15.21 -4.66 -0.50
CA THR A 119 -13.98 -3.87 -0.38
C THR A 119 -13.91 -3.14 0.96
N ASN A 120 -12.72 -2.66 1.31
CA ASN A 120 -12.52 -1.72 2.41
C ASN A 120 -11.42 -0.69 2.09
N SER A 121 -11.82 0.57 1.93
CA SER A 121 -10.92 1.70 1.69
C SER A 121 -10.82 2.66 2.88
N LEU A 122 -11.25 2.21 4.07
CA LEU A 122 -11.35 3.03 5.27
C LEU A 122 -10.70 2.35 6.47
N VAL A 123 -9.85 3.09 7.18
CA VAL A 123 -9.41 2.74 8.53
C VAL A 123 -10.29 3.48 9.52
N LYS A 124 -11.20 2.77 10.19
CA LYS A 124 -12.15 3.37 11.15
C LYS A 124 -11.44 3.68 12.46
N ILE A 125 -11.42 4.96 12.81
CA ILE A 125 -10.89 5.47 14.07
C ILE A 125 -11.77 6.60 14.56
N THR A 126 -11.78 6.84 15.87
CA THR A 126 -12.28 8.10 16.40
C THR A 126 -11.22 9.18 16.18
N ILE A 127 -11.51 10.16 15.32
CA ILE A 127 -10.62 11.29 15.04
C ILE A 127 -10.99 12.44 15.98
N PRO A 128 -10.11 12.84 16.92
CA PRO A 128 -10.33 14.04 17.72
C PRO A 128 -10.46 15.28 16.84
N ASN A 129 -11.33 16.21 17.24
CA ASN A 129 -11.49 17.49 16.53
C ASN A 129 -10.28 18.40 16.80
N LYS A 130 -9.21 18.21 16.03
CA LYS A 130 -7.94 18.93 16.11
C LYS A 130 -7.40 19.24 14.71
N LEU A 131 -6.41 20.12 14.64
CA LEU A 131 -5.65 20.39 13.42
C LEU A 131 -4.45 19.45 13.33
N TYR A 132 -4.26 18.85 12.17
CA TYR A 132 -3.17 17.92 11.91
C TYR A 132 -2.24 18.46 10.83
N LYS A 133 -0.93 18.28 11.01
CA LYS A 133 0.06 18.56 9.98
C LYS A 133 0.45 17.31 9.20
N GLY A 134 0.12 16.12 9.71
CA GLY A 134 0.43 14.88 9.03
C GLY A 134 -0.15 13.63 9.68
N ILE A 135 0.21 12.51 9.10
CA ILE A 135 -0.19 11.17 9.50
C ILE A 135 1.01 10.22 9.33
N ARG A 136 1.19 9.31 10.28
CA ARG A 136 2.19 8.24 10.22
C ARG A 136 1.51 6.90 10.45
N PHE A 137 1.91 5.86 9.74
CA PHE A 137 1.44 4.49 9.96
C PHE A 137 2.45 3.47 9.42
N GLU A 138 2.21 2.20 9.75
CA GLU A 138 2.95 1.09 9.16
C GLU A 138 2.10 0.33 8.15
N VAL A 139 2.72 -0.11 7.05
CA VAL A 139 2.17 -1.15 6.19
C VAL A 139 2.68 -2.50 6.69
N GLY A 140 1.79 -3.25 7.34
CA GLY A 140 2.06 -4.58 7.86
C GLY A 140 1.27 -4.95 9.10
N VAL A 141 1.58 -6.14 9.62
CA VAL A 141 1.03 -6.66 10.88
C VAL A 141 2.09 -6.54 11.97
N PRO A 142 1.80 -5.98 13.15
CA PRO A 142 2.78 -5.89 14.24
C PRO A 142 3.38 -7.26 14.62
N GLU A 143 4.62 -7.29 15.09
CA GLU A 143 5.38 -8.54 15.29
C GLU A 143 4.69 -9.52 16.24
N GLU A 144 4.09 -8.99 17.31
CA GLU A 144 3.34 -9.77 18.30
C GLU A 144 2.10 -10.47 17.71
N PHE A 145 1.61 -10.01 16.56
CA PHE A 145 0.48 -10.61 15.85
C PHE A 145 0.91 -11.38 14.60
N ASN A 146 2.13 -11.19 14.08
CA ASN A 146 2.53 -11.67 12.76
C ASN A 146 2.50 -13.21 12.63
N HIS A 147 2.76 -13.95 13.71
CA HIS A 147 2.83 -15.41 13.69
C HIS A 147 1.65 -16.09 14.39
N GLN A 148 0.54 -15.38 14.55
CA GLN A 148 -0.69 -16.00 15.05
C GLN A 148 -1.18 -17.07 14.07
N ASN A 149 -1.83 -18.09 14.62
CA ASN A 149 -2.50 -19.09 13.79
C ASN A 149 -3.73 -18.45 13.12
N PRO A 150 -3.78 -18.30 11.78
CA PRO A 150 -4.90 -17.65 11.11
C PRO A 150 -6.23 -18.37 11.34
N ALA A 151 -6.22 -19.68 11.63
CA ALA A 151 -7.43 -20.44 11.93
C ALA A 151 -8.06 -20.10 13.30
N LEU A 152 -7.30 -19.47 14.20
CA LEU A 152 -7.74 -19.09 15.55
C LEU A 152 -7.75 -17.57 15.75
N ALA A 153 -7.14 -16.80 14.85
CA ALA A 153 -7.07 -15.35 14.94
C ALA A 153 -8.46 -14.73 14.73
N ASN A 154 -8.67 -13.56 15.32
CA ASN A 154 -9.83 -12.74 15.00
C ASN A 154 -9.62 -12.01 13.67
N SER A 155 -10.70 -11.59 13.03
CA SER A 155 -10.64 -10.69 11.87
C SER A 155 -9.79 -9.44 12.18
N PRO A 156 -9.02 -8.90 11.21
CA PRO A 156 -8.85 -9.38 9.84
C PRO A 156 -7.71 -10.41 9.66
N LEU A 157 -7.15 -10.95 10.74
CA LEU A 157 -6.00 -11.86 10.72
C LEU A 157 -6.40 -13.33 10.46
N ASN A 158 -7.68 -13.61 10.27
CA ASN A 158 -8.20 -14.92 9.86
C ASN A 158 -8.38 -15.07 8.33
N VAL A 159 -8.04 -14.04 7.55
CA VAL A 159 -8.13 -14.08 6.08
C VAL A 159 -6.99 -14.94 5.54
N SER A 160 -7.29 -16.19 5.19
CA SER A 160 -6.30 -17.18 4.73
C SER A 160 -5.51 -16.73 3.49
N GLY A 161 -6.16 -15.96 2.60
CA GLY A 161 -5.54 -15.37 1.42
C GLY A 161 -4.42 -14.37 1.70
N LEU A 162 -4.22 -13.96 2.96
CA LEU A 162 -3.16 -13.06 3.41
C LEU A 162 -2.17 -13.72 4.38
N ALA A 163 -2.23 -15.04 4.56
CA ALA A 163 -1.24 -15.77 5.36
C ALA A 163 -0.31 -16.58 4.45
N TRP A 164 1.00 -16.58 4.71
CA TRP A 164 1.92 -17.54 4.09
C TRP A 164 1.81 -18.94 4.72
N GLY A 165 1.34 -18.96 5.96
CA GLY A 165 1.35 -20.08 6.89
C GLY A 165 1.79 -19.53 8.24
N TRP A 166 1.28 -20.07 9.34
CA TRP A 166 1.46 -19.47 10.68
C TRP A 166 2.94 -19.23 11.07
N ALA A 167 3.84 -20.15 10.73
CA ALA A 167 5.27 -20.02 11.03
C ALA A 167 6.03 -19.10 10.05
N MET A 168 5.44 -18.76 8.90
CA MET A 168 5.94 -17.79 7.91
C MET A 168 5.25 -16.42 8.01
N GLY A 169 4.23 -16.32 8.86
CA GLY A 169 3.47 -15.11 9.15
C GLY A 169 2.54 -14.63 8.04
N TYR A 170 2.19 -13.34 8.10
CA TYR A 170 1.23 -12.70 7.19
C TYR A 170 1.92 -12.00 6.01
N ARG A 171 1.16 -11.92 4.91
CA ARG A 171 1.39 -11.01 3.77
C ARG A 171 0.83 -9.64 4.14
N PHE A 172 1.72 -8.67 4.28
CA PHE A 172 1.45 -7.29 4.68
C PHE A 172 0.84 -6.46 3.56
N LEU A 173 1.26 -6.71 2.33
CA LEU A 173 0.75 -6.08 1.12
C LEU A 173 0.82 -7.10 0.00
N ILE A 174 -0.30 -7.33 -0.66
CA ILE A 174 -0.42 -8.04 -1.93
C ILE A 174 -0.73 -6.99 -2.99
N ALA A 175 0.07 -6.94 -4.05
CA ALA A 175 -0.21 -6.19 -5.26
C ALA A 175 0.08 -7.08 -6.47
N GLU A 176 -0.98 -7.48 -7.17
CA GLU A 176 -0.90 -8.35 -8.35
C GLU A 176 -1.55 -7.71 -9.57
N PHE A 177 -0.92 -7.91 -10.72
CA PHE A 177 -1.36 -7.37 -12.00
C PHE A 177 -1.25 -8.42 -13.10
N VAL A 178 -2.10 -8.28 -14.12
CA VAL A 178 -2.02 -9.07 -15.36
C VAL A 178 -1.99 -8.13 -16.57
N SER A 179 -1.14 -8.46 -17.53
CA SER A 179 -0.99 -7.72 -18.78
C SER A 179 -1.97 -8.22 -19.83
N HIS A 180 -2.62 -7.27 -20.50
CA HIS A 180 -3.45 -7.46 -21.69
C HIS A 180 -2.77 -6.91 -22.96
N ASP A 181 -1.51 -6.46 -22.86
CA ASP A 181 -0.73 -6.02 -24.01
C ASP A 181 -0.56 -7.19 -24.99
N PRO A 182 -0.86 -7.05 -26.30
CA PRO A 182 -0.77 -8.17 -27.24
C PRO A 182 0.60 -8.87 -27.29
N THR A 183 1.67 -8.15 -26.98
CA THR A 183 3.06 -8.67 -26.98
C THR A 183 3.46 -9.30 -25.64
N ALA A 184 2.69 -9.06 -24.59
CA ALA A 184 2.93 -9.52 -23.22
C ALA A 184 1.66 -10.06 -22.56
N ASN A 185 0.72 -10.58 -23.35
CA ASN A 185 -0.61 -10.94 -22.87
C ASN A 185 -0.52 -12.13 -21.91
N GLY A 186 -1.12 -11.98 -20.73
CA GLY A 186 -1.05 -12.96 -19.65
C GLY A 186 0.22 -12.90 -18.79
N ASN A 187 1.21 -12.06 -19.12
CA ASN A 187 2.33 -11.82 -18.21
C ASN A 187 1.82 -11.16 -16.92
N THR A 188 2.44 -11.50 -15.80
CA THR A 188 2.00 -11.06 -14.47
C THR A 188 3.10 -10.30 -13.74
N ALA A 189 2.70 -9.38 -12.90
CA ALA A 189 3.54 -8.79 -11.88
C ALA A 189 2.95 -9.09 -10.51
N VAL A 190 3.71 -9.78 -9.66
CA VAL A 190 3.26 -10.23 -8.34
C VAL A 190 4.19 -9.69 -7.27
N PHE A 191 3.68 -8.84 -6.39
CA PHE A 191 4.41 -8.34 -5.24
C PHE A 191 3.73 -8.73 -3.93
N HIS A 192 4.43 -9.51 -3.11
CA HIS A 192 3.98 -9.86 -1.77
C HIS A 192 5.00 -9.43 -0.72
N LEU A 193 4.65 -8.40 0.04
CA LEU A 193 5.37 -7.96 1.22
C LEU A 193 4.98 -8.81 2.44
N GLY A 194 5.93 -9.17 3.28
CA GLY A 194 5.74 -9.82 4.57
C GLY A 194 7.09 -9.89 5.28
N SER A 195 7.12 -10.26 6.56
CA SER A 195 8.41 -10.56 7.21
C SER A 195 9.16 -11.67 6.45
N GLY A 196 10.49 -11.71 6.60
CA GLY A 196 11.33 -12.64 5.87
C GLY A 196 12.42 -13.28 6.71
N GLY A 197 12.83 -14.49 6.36
CA GLY A 197 13.88 -15.22 7.10
C GLY A 197 13.39 -15.62 8.49
N CYS A 198 12.16 -16.12 8.57
CA CYS A 198 11.50 -16.47 9.82
C CYS A 198 11.94 -17.85 10.34
N SER A 199 12.17 -17.94 11.65
CA SER A 199 12.36 -19.19 12.36
C SER A 199 11.02 -19.91 12.51
N MET A 200 11.00 -21.20 12.14
CA MET A 200 9.82 -22.07 12.28
C MET A 200 9.69 -22.66 13.70
N SER A 201 10.42 -22.14 14.68
CA SER A 201 10.41 -22.61 16.07
C SER A 201 10.13 -21.47 17.05
N ALA A 202 9.37 -21.75 18.10
CA ALA A 202 8.99 -20.75 19.10
C ALA A 202 10.20 -20.30 19.96
N PRO A 203 10.33 -19.00 20.25
CA PRO A 203 9.49 -17.90 19.76
C PRO A 203 9.72 -17.63 18.26
N TYR A 204 8.62 -17.49 17.51
CA TYR A 204 8.70 -17.09 16.10
C TYR A 204 9.34 -15.72 16.02
N ALA A 205 10.34 -15.60 15.16
CA ALA A 205 11.07 -14.38 14.92
C ALA A 205 11.59 -14.38 13.49
N CYS A 206 11.57 -13.22 12.85
CA CYS A 206 12.07 -13.03 11.50
C CYS A 206 13.30 -12.12 11.49
N ALA A 207 14.29 -12.49 10.68
CA ALA A 207 15.50 -11.68 10.50
C ALA A 207 15.21 -10.34 9.79
N ARG A 208 14.18 -10.31 8.95
CA ARG A 208 13.75 -9.11 8.20
C ARG A 208 12.33 -8.75 8.60
N PRO A 209 12.11 -7.63 9.31
CA PRO A 209 10.76 -7.24 9.75
C PRO A 209 9.87 -6.84 8.58
N ASN A 210 10.41 -6.10 7.59
CA ASN A 210 9.73 -5.70 6.35
C ASN A 210 8.44 -4.89 6.57
N ARG A 211 8.43 -4.00 7.56
CA ARG A 211 7.31 -3.08 7.83
C ARG A 211 7.66 -1.69 7.31
N ALA A 212 6.99 -1.25 6.25
CA ALA A 212 7.20 0.09 5.72
C ALA A 212 6.60 1.11 6.70
N VAL A 213 7.37 2.14 7.06
CA VAL A 213 6.86 3.28 7.82
C VAL A 213 6.54 4.41 6.86
N ILE A 214 5.26 4.78 6.82
CA ILE A 214 4.75 5.84 5.96
C ILE A 214 4.56 7.07 6.84
N ASP A 215 5.34 8.13 6.58
CA ASP A 215 5.25 9.42 7.29
C ASP A 215 4.91 10.52 6.28
N LEU A 216 3.68 11.03 6.35
CA LEU A 216 3.14 12.01 5.41
C LEU A 216 2.84 13.32 6.14
N GLN A 217 3.63 14.35 5.85
CA GLN A 217 3.46 15.72 6.38
C GLN A 217 3.39 16.72 5.21
N PRO A 218 2.28 16.76 4.45
CA PRO A 218 2.14 17.69 3.33
C PRO A 218 2.26 19.14 3.79
N ALA A 219 2.87 20.01 2.97
CA ALA A 219 3.16 21.41 3.34
C ALA A 219 1.91 22.23 3.74
N GLY A 220 0.73 21.89 3.20
CA GLY A 220 -0.55 22.53 3.54
C GLY A 220 -1.25 21.96 4.78
N GLY A 221 -0.62 21.01 5.48
CA GLY A 221 -1.24 20.24 6.56
C GLY A 221 -2.12 19.10 6.06
N TYR A 222 -2.63 18.30 7.01
CA TYR A 222 -3.46 17.13 6.74
C TYR A 222 -4.85 17.31 7.35
N ASN A 223 -5.89 17.19 6.52
CA ASN A 223 -7.28 17.23 6.95
C ASN A 223 -8.00 15.92 6.58
N PRO A 224 -8.23 15.01 7.54
CA PRO A 224 -8.89 13.73 7.26
C PRO A 224 -10.36 13.87 6.81
N SER A 225 -10.97 15.06 6.90
CA SER A 225 -12.33 15.30 6.39
C SER A 225 -12.40 15.54 4.88
N THR A 226 -11.32 16.05 4.30
CA THR A 226 -11.28 16.49 2.89
C THR A 226 -10.12 15.88 2.12
N GLN A 227 -9.33 15.00 2.75
CA GLN A 227 -8.16 14.39 2.15
C GLN A 227 -8.11 12.89 2.45
N SER A 228 -7.50 12.16 1.53
CA SER A 228 -7.23 10.73 1.62
C SER A 228 -5.74 10.43 1.52
N VAL A 229 -5.36 9.26 2.03
CA VAL A 229 -4.06 8.65 1.77
C VAL A 229 -4.13 7.92 0.43
N LYS A 230 -3.31 8.34 -0.52
CA LYS A 230 -3.17 7.71 -1.82
C LYS A 230 -2.11 6.60 -1.74
N LEU A 231 -2.42 5.42 -2.26
CA LEU A 231 -1.50 4.34 -2.61
C LEU A 231 -1.28 4.36 -4.12
N ASP A 232 -0.09 4.77 -4.57
CA ASP A 232 0.27 4.84 -6.00
C ASP A 232 0.97 3.56 -6.46
N LEU A 233 0.24 2.72 -7.18
CA LEU A 233 0.79 1.46 -7.68
C LEU A 233 1.85 1.67 -8.76
N LYS A 234 1.86 2.80 -9.49
CA LYS A 234 2.96 3.11 -10.42
C LYS A 234 4.26 3.35 -9.68
N ALA A 235 4.19 4.05 -8.54
CA ALA A 235 5.35 4.28 -7.70
C ALA A 235 5.83 2.97 -7.04
N LEU A 236 4.90 2.10 -6.62
CA LEU A 236 5.23 0.81 -6.00
C LEU A 236 6.07 -0.08 -6.93
N VAL A 237 5.63 -0.28 -8.17
CA VAL A 237 6.31 -1.18 -9.11
C VAL A 237 7.28 -0.47 -10.04
N ASN A 238 7.66 0.77 -9.70
CA ASN A 238 8.68 1.49 -10.45
C ASN A 238 9.98 0.68 -10.48
N GLY A 239 10.53 0.46 -11.66
CA GLY A 239 11.71 -0.41 -11.88
C GLY A 239 11.42 -1.85 -12.31
N TRP A 240 10.15 -2.28 -12.39
CA TRP A 240 9.78 -3.59 -12.96
C TRP A 240 9.44 -3.50 -14.44
N ASP A 241 9.68 -4.55 -15.22
CA ASP A 241 9.24 -4.69 -16.62
C ASP A 241 8.73 -6.12 -16.81
N ILE A 242 7.51 -6.28 -17.33
CA ILE A 242 6.90 -7.59 -17.60
C ILE A 242 6.68 -7.87 -19.08
N ARG A 243 7.29 -7.11 -20.00
CA ARG A 243 7.13 -7.35 -21.45
C ARG A 243 7.73 -8.68 -21.90
N SER A 244 8.91 -9.01 -21.35
CA SER A 244 9.65 -10.22 -21.73
C SER A 244 9.29 -11.44 -20.89
N GLY A 245 8.37 -11.32 -19.93
CA GLY A 245 7.88 -12.40 -19.09
C GLY A 245 7.35 -11.91 -17.74
N SER A 246 6.70 -12.80 -17.00
CA SER A 246 6.22 -12.49 -15.66
C SER A 246 7.35 -12.18 -14.68
N ILE A 247 7.07 -11.28 -13.74
CA ILE A 247 7.94 -10.93 -12.61
C ILE A 247 7.21 -11.21 -11.30
N SER A 248 7.94 -11.70 -10.31
CA SER A 248 7.38 -12.00 -8.99
C SER A 248 8.40 -11.72 -7.90
N CYS A 249 7.98 -10.99 -6.89
CA CYS A 249 8.70 -10.81 -5.65
C CYS A 249 7.84 -11.28 -4.48
N HIS A 250 8.39 -12.19 -3.70
CA HIS A 250 7.84 -12.56 -2.41
C HIS A 250 8.91 -12.28 -1.36
N SER A 251 8.56 -11.70 -0.22
CA SER A 251 9.57 -11.33 0.80
C SER A 251 10.43 -12.50 1.30
N GLU A 252 9.94 -13.73 1.12
CA GLU A 252 10.63 -14.99 1.40
C GLU A 252 11.55 -15.47 0.25
N SER A 253 11.37 -14.98 -0.98
CA SER A 253 12.19 -15.32 -2.15
C SER A 253 12.76 -14.07 -2.83
N ALA A 254 14.10 -13.97 -2.88
CA ALA A 254 14.79 -12.74 -3.27
C ALA A 254 14.74 -12.35 -4.75
N MET A 255 13.99 -13.07 -5.58
CA MET A 255 13.96 -12.80 -7.00
C MET A 255 13.21 -11.48 -7.25
N THR A 256 13.89 -10.51 -7.87
CA THR A 256 13.29 -9.26 -8.38
C THR A 256 12.66 -8.31 -7.34
N CYS A 257 13.03 -8.43 -6.06
CA CYS A 257 12.44 -7.65 -4.97
C CYS A 257 13.04 -6.25 -4.70
N ALA A 258 14.22 -5.95 -5.24
CA ALA A 258 14.97 -4.75 -4.84
C ALA A 258 14.17 -3.44 -5.08
N SER A 259 13.55 -3.27 -6.25
CA SER A 259 12.88 -2.01 -6.60
C SER A 259 11.63 -1.74 -5.75
N PRO A 260 10.63 -2.64 -5.63
CA PRO A 260 9.45 -2.38 -4.81
C PRO A 260 9.74 -2.17 -3.32
N PHE A 261 10.73 -2.88 -2.77
CA PHE A 261 11.19 -2.64 -1.39
C PHE A 261 11.78 -1.24 -1.22
N THR A 262 12.67 -0.85 -2.14
CA THR A 262 13.25 0.50 -2.15
C THR A 262 12.18 1.58 -2.29
N ASN A 263 11.17 1.36 -3.15
CA ASN A 263 10.05 2.29 -3.33
C ASN A 263 9.21 2.43 -2.05
N LEU A 264 9.09 1.36 -1.26
CA LEU A 264 8.48 1.38 0.07
C LEU A 264 9.41 1.89 1.19
N GLY A 265 10.63 2.30 0.86
CA GLY A 265 11.61 2.79 1.84
C GLY A 265 12.19 1.69 2.73
N ILE A 266 12.21 0.44 2.25
CA ILE A 266 12.76 -0.73 2.96
C ILE A 266 14.03 -1.19 2.26
N ASP A 267 15.10 -1.46 3.02
CA ASP A 267 16.27 -2.18 2.53
C ASP A 267 15.91 -3.66 2.38
N PHE A 268 15.98 -4.18 1.16
CA PHE A 268 15.59 -5.56 0.88
C PHE A 268 16.44 -6.60 1.65
N SER A 269 17.72 -6.31 1.90
CA SER A 269 18.64 -7.28 2.52
C SER A 269 18.39 -7.46 4.02
N THR A 270 18.04 -6.37 4.71
CA THR A 270 17.86 -6.32 6.17
C THR A 270 16.40 -6.23 6.58
N GLY A 271 15.52 -5.80 5.70
CA GLY A 271 14.11 -5.51 5.99
C GLY A 271 13.87 -4.27 6.85
N ASN A 272 14.91 -3.47 7.09
CA ASN A 272 14.85 -2.24 7.86
C ASN A 272 14.52 -1.04 6.96
N LEU A 273 14.14 0.08 7.56
CA LEU A 273 13.94 1.33 6.82
C LEU A 273 15.27 1.81 6.23
N SER A 274 15.24 2.20 4.95
CA SER A 274 16.43 2.57 4.17
C SER A 274 16.33 3.94 3.50
N GLY A 275 15.18 4.59 3.58
CA GLY A 275 14.92 5.89 2.96
C GLY A 275 13.48 6.32 3.11
N ILE A 276 13.12 7.36 2.37
CA ILE A 276 11.73 7.85 2.30
C ILE A 276 11.01 7.08 1.19
N GLN A 277 9.91 6.44 1.54
CA GLN A 277 9.02 5.77 0.60
C GLN A 277 8.40 6.76 -0.42
N SER A 278 8.13 6.30 -1.64
CA SER A 278 7.53 7.11 -2.73
C SER A 278 6.11 6.70 -3.11
N VAL A 279 5.59 5.63 -2.49
CA VAL A 279 4.35 4.93 -2.85
C VAL A 279 3.10 5.63 -2.33
N PHE A 280 3.18 6.22 -1.14
CA PHE A 280 2.08 6.85 -0.45
C PHE A 280 2.20 8.37 -0.44
N SER A 281 1.09 9.07 -0.61
CA SER A 281 1.00 10.53 -0.52
C SER A 281 -0.39 10.97 -0.05
N ILE A 282 -0.57 12.27 0.20
CA ILE A 282 -1.89 12.85 0.53
C ILE A 282 -2.51 13.43 -0.74
N SER A 283 -3.78 13.11 -0.98
CA SER A 283 -4.59 13.70 -2.05
C SER A 283 -5.82 14.40 -1.49
N ASN A 284 -6.21 15.50 -2.11
CA ASN A 284 -7.51 16.12 -1.84
C ASN A 284 -8.64 15.24 -2.40
N GLU A 285 -9.79 15.27 -1.72
CA GLU A 285 -11.04 14.67 -2.20
C GLU A 285 -11.66 15.48 -3.34
#